data_AF-Q07304-F1
#
_entry.id   AF-Q07304-F1
#
_cell.length_a   1.000
_cell.length_b   1.000
_cell.length_c   1.000
_cell.angle_alpha   90.00
_cell.angle_beta   90.00
_cell.angle_gamma   90.00
#
_symmetry.space_group_name_H-M   'P 1'
#
loop_
_entity.id
_entity.type
_entity.pdbx_description
1 polymer ?
#
loop_
_entity_poly.entity_id
_entity_poly.type
_entity_poly.pdbx_seq_one_letter_code
_entity_poly.pdbx_strand_id
1 'polypeptide(L)'
;FGDAKTLRNDNSSRFGKLIDIYFEDMGKICGAKIQTYLLEKSRVVQQAKEERSYHVFYQLCAGADSSLKECIHLKPGQRHRYLNQSGCLKIDNVDDAGRFKAMLNAMDIMRSGKEDQDSAFAMLAAILWLGNITFTIFDNENHASVDDNEAVDYAAKLLKCSKEHLMQALSTRDIEQTRNIVQKLTYSQAADSRDALAKAIYAGLFDWLVDRINKSLEVGKRYASRSITILDIYGFESFEKNSFEQLCINYANEELQQFFNHHMFV
;
A
#
# COMPACT_ATOMS: atom_id res chain seq x y z
N PHE A 1 -5.20 5.35 1.88
CA PHE A 1 -3.97 4.72 1.37
C PHE A 1 -3.00 4.34 2.49
N GLY A 2 -2.80 5.16 3.53
CA GLY A 2 -1.89 4.80 4.64
C GLY A 2 -2.55 4.22 5.90
N ASP A 3 -3.88 4.20 5.95
CA ASP A 3 -4.63 3.84 7.16
C ASP A 3 -5.38 2.52 7.00
N ALA A 4 -5.52 1.78 8.09
CA ALA A 4 -6.25 0.53 8.17
C ALA A 4 -6.87 0.30 9.55
N LYS A 5 -7.85 -0.62 9.62
CA LYS A 5 -8.39 -1.11 10.89
C LYS A 5 -7.44 -2.12 11.52
N THR A 6 -7.11 -1.90 12.78
CA THR A 6 -6.44 -2.85 13.69
C THR A 6 -7.39 -3.24 14.82
N LEU A 7 -6.95 -4.15 15.70
CA LEU A 7 -7.71 -4.50 16.91
C LEU A 7 -7.88 -3.33 17.89
N ARG A 8 -7.01 -2.31 17.83
CA ARG A 8 -6.99 -1.20 18.79
C ARG A 8 -7.59 0.08 18.23
N ASN A 9 -7.59 0.26 16.91
CA ASN A 9 -8.03 1.48 16.25
C ASN A 9 -8.59 1.15 14.86
N ASP A 10 -9.83 1.55 14.61
CA ASP A 10 -10.50 1.34 13.33
C ASP A 10 -9.92 2.17 12.18
N ASN A 11 -9.14 3.21 12.45
CA ASN A 11 -8.44 4.02 11.46
C ASN A 11 -6.99 4.32 11.93
N SER A 12 -6.20 3.27 12.11
CA SER A 12 -4.80 3.36 12.50
C SER A 12 -3.93 3.80 11.32
N SER A 13 -3.14 4.85 11.51
CA SER A 13 -2.02 5.19 10.63
C SER A 13 -1.02 4.02 10.61
N ARG A 14 -0.68 3.50 9.42
CA ARG A 14 0.31 2.42 9.23
C ARG A 14 1.57 2.91 8.53
N PHE A 15 1.88 4.18 8.75
CA PHE A 15 3.07 4.91 8.31
C PHE A 15 3.27 6.10 9.25
N GLY A 16 4.51 6.58 9.37
CA GLY A 16 4.82 7.85 10.00
C GLY A 16 4.72 8.99 9.00
N LYS A 17 4.27 10.17 9.43
CA LYS A 17 4.22 11.38 8.62
C LYS A 17 4.87 12.56 9.34
N LEU A 18 5.69 13.29 8.59
CA LEU A 18 6.26 14.58 8.99
C LEU A 18 5.75 15.61 7.99
N ILE A 19 5.03 16.61 8.48
CA ILE A 19 4.39 17.63 7.66
C ILE A 19 5.05 18.97 7.98
N ASP A 20 5.84 19.47 7.05
CA ASP A 20 6.35 20.83 7.08
C ASP A 20 5.29 21.78 6.53
N ILE A 21 4.92 22.79 7.30
CA ILE A 21 4.09 23.91 6.87
C ILE A 21 4.99 25.14 6.75
N TYR A 22 5.02 25.74 5.56
CA TYR A 22 5.87 26.88 5.24
C TYR A 22 5.11 28.20 5.34
N PHE A 23 5.75 29.21 5.90
CA PHE A 23 5.19 30.54 6.12
C PHE A 23 6.05 31.63 5.47
N GLU A 24 5.38 32.65 4.93
CA GLU A 24 5.99 33.92 4.53
C GLU A 24 6.33 34.78 5.77
N ASP A 25 7.06 35.87 5.55
CA ASP A 25 7.46 36.80 6.62
C ASP A 25 6.28 37.36 7.43
N MET A 26 5.14 37.57 6.78
CA MET A 26 3.91 38.05 7.43
C MET A 26 3.13 36.94 8.15
N GLY A 27 3.65 35.71 8.21
CA GLY A 27 3.01 34.58 8.89
C GLY A 27 1.89 33.91 8.10
N LYS A 28 1.78 34.16 6.79
CA LYS A 28 0.82 33.49 5.91
C LYS A 28 1.38 32.17 5.42
N ILE A 29 0.56 31.12 5.38
CA ILE A 29 0.94 29.82 4.79
C ILE A 29 1.18 30.00 3.29
N CYS A 30 2.37 29.62 2.82
CA CYS A 30 2.74 29.64 1.40
C CYS A 30 2.93 28.25 0.80
N GLY A 31 3.07 27.21 1.61
CA GLY A 31 3.17 25.84 1.09
C GLY A 31 3.32 24.81 2.19
N ALA A 32 3.44 23.56 1.78
CA ALA A 32 3.72 22.46 2.69
C ALA A 32 4.52 21.34 2.00
N LYS A 33 5.12 20.47 2.80
CA LYS A 33 5.76 19.24 2.33
C LYS A 33 5.47 18.11 3.31
N ILE A 34 5.16 16.94 2.77
CA ILE A 34 4.93 15.71 3.52
C ILE A 34 6.10 14.76 3.26
N GLN A 35 6.71 14.28 4.33
CA GLN A 35 7.63 13.15 4.31
C GLN A 35 6.99 11.98 5.03
N THR A 36 7.13 10.79 4.46
CA THR A 36 6.53 9.57 5.02
C THR A 36 7.61 8.58 5.40
N TYR A 37 7.37 7.83 6.48
CA TYR A 37 8.28 6.86 7.04
C TYR A 37 7.58 5.52 7.19
N LEU A 38 8.27 4.45 6.75
CA LEU A 38 7.92 3.05 7.02
C LEU A 38 6.42 2.72 6.86
N LEU A 39 5.94 2.70 5.61
CA LEU A 39 4.65 2.09 5.31
C LEU A 39 4.70 0.58 5.65
N GLU A 40 3.73 0.08 6.41
CA GLU A 40 3.61 -1.34 6.77
C GLU A 40 3.20 -2.17 5.54
N LYS A 41 4.19 -2.58 4.73
CA LYS A 41 3.95 -3.27 3.45
C LYS A 41 3.26 -4.62 3.63
N SER A 42 3.57 -5.37 4.69
CA SER A 42 3.00 -6.69 4.98
C SER A 42 1.46 -6.69 5.02
N ARG A 43 0.86 -5.59 5.51
CA ARG A 43 -0.61 -5.43 5.59
C ARG A 43 -1.34 -5.55 4.26
N VAL A 44 -0.66 -5.28 3.15
CA VAL A 44 -1.22 -5.42 1.80
C VAL A 44 -1.66 -6.87 1.55
N VAL A 45 -0.84 -7.84 1.94
CA VAL A 45 -1.01 -9.26 1.55
C VAL A 45 -1.54 -10.13 2.68
N GLN A 46 -1.34 -9.71 3.93
CA GLN A 46 -1.68 -10.48 5.12
C GLN A 46 -2.28 -9.57 6.19
N GLN A 47 -3.26 -10.09 6.92
CA GLN A 47 -3.89 -9.40 8.06
C GLN A 47 -4.04 -10.36 9.23
N ALA A 48 -3.94 -9.84 10.45
CA ALA A 48 -4.37 -10.57 11.62
C ALA A 48 -5.90 -10.73 11.63
N LYS A 49 -6.40 -11.69 12.41
CA LYS A 49 -7.85 -11.91 12.58
C LYS A 49 -8.52 -10.59 13.01
N GLU A 50 -9.70 -10.31 12.46
CA GLU A 50 -10.51 -9.11 12.74
C GLU A 50 -9.91 -7.76 12.31
N GLU A 51 -8.71 -7.74 11.73
CA GLU A 51 -8.11 -6.55 11.12
C GLU A 51 -8.47 -6.40 9.64
N ARG A 52 -8.19 -5.23 9.04
CA ARG A 52 -8.32 -5.00 7.60
C ARG A 52 -6.97 -4.69 6.95
N SER A 53 -6.93 -4.88 5.63
CA SER A 53 -5.97 -4.20 4.77
C SER A 53 -6.27 -2.69 4.72
N TYR A 54 -5.51 -1.94 3.95
CA TYR A 54 -5.72 -0.50 3.79
C TYR A 54 -7.13 -0.15 3.33
N HIS A 55 -7.71 0.92 3.88
CA HIS A 55 -9.12 1.26 3.63
C HIS A 55 -9.46 1.42 2.14
N VAL A 56 -8.50 1.89 1.34
CA VAL A 56 -8.70 2.17 -0.08
C VAL A 56 -9.16 0.95 -0.88
N PHE A 57 -8.73 -0.27 -0.52
CA PHE A 57 -9.17 -1.47 -1.24
C PHE A 57 -10.67 -1.72 -1.07
N TYR A 58 -11.19 -1.53 0.15
CA TYR A 58 -12.59 -1.74 0.48
C TYR A 58 -13.45 -0.59 -0.05
N GLN A 59 -12.94 0.64 0.04
CA GLN A 59 -13.54 1.83 -0.56
C GLN A 59 -13.70 1.66 -2.08
N LEU A 60 -12.66 1.18 -2.77
CA LEU A 60 -12.72 0.88 -4.20
C LEU A 60 -13.77 -0.20 -4.50
N CYS A 61 -13.77 -1.31 -3.76
CA CYS A 61 -14.74 -2.39 -3.95
C CYS A 61 -16.19 -1.92 -3.74
N ALA A 62 -16.44 -1.10 -2.71
CA ALA A 62 -17.77 -0.64 -2.35
C ALA A 62 -18.26 0.52 -3.23
N GLY A 63 -17.40 1.52 -3.48
CA GLY A 63 -17.78 2.81 -4.05
C GLY A 63 -17.51 3.00 -5.53
N ALA A 64 -16.70 2.16 -6.18
CA ALA A 64 -16.51 2.26 -7.63
C ALA A 64 -17.83 1.99 -8.37
N ASP A 65 -18.11 2.82 -9.38
CA ASP A 65 -19.24 2.63 -10.28
C ASP A 65 -19.05 1.40 -11.19
N SER A 66 -20.12 0.99 -11.87
CA SER A 66 -20.09 -0.19 -12.75
C SER A 66 -19.06 -0.06 -13.88
N SER A 67 -18.93 1.14 -14.47
CA SER A 67 -17.99 1.38 -15.56
C SER A 67 -16.55 1.20 -15.12
N LEU A 68 -16.18 1.74 -13.96
CA LEU A 68 -14.85 1.59 -13.39
C LEU A 68 -14.58 0.14 -13.00
N LYS A 69 -15.56 -0.53 -12.37
CA LYS A 69 -15.45 -1.96 -12.00
C LYS A 69 -15.24 -2.86 -13.22
N GLU A 70 -15.96 -2.62 -14.31
CA GLU A 70 -15.77 -3.36 -15.56
C GLU A 70 -14.41 -3.05 -16.20
N CYS A 71 -13.98 -1.78 -16.20
CA CYS A 71 -12.70 -1.37 -16.76
C CYS A 71 -11.52 -2.08 -16.09
N ILE A 72 -11.52 -2.14 -14.75
CA ILE A 72 -10.43 -2.73 -13.95
C ILE A 72 -10.70 -4.18 -13.52
N HIS A 73 -11.76 -4.81 -14.06
CA HIS A 73 -12.17 -6.19 -13.75
C HIS A 73 -12.34 -6.43 -12.23
N LEU A 74 -12.91 -5.46 -11.51
CA LEU A 74 -12.98 -5.53 -10.05
C LEU A 74 -14.11 -6.46 -9.58
N LYS A 75 -13.75 -7.48 -8.81
CA LYS A 75 -14.71 -8.33 -8.08
C LYS A 75 -15.09 -7.75 -6.71
N PRO A 76 -16.21 -8.21 -6.10
CA PRO A 76 -16.52 -7.89 -4.70
C PRO A 76 -15.37 -8.28 -3.75
N GLY A 77 -15.18 -7.51 -2.67
CA GLY A 77 -14.06 -7.67 -1.73
C GLY A 77 -13.90 -9.10 -1.18
N GLN A 78 -15.01 -9.82 -0.98
CA GLN A 78 -15.02 -11.22 -0.53
C GLN A 78 -14.24 -12.17 -1.45
N ARG A 79 -14.13 -11.84 -2.75
CA ARG A 79 -13.50 -12.67 -3.77
C ARG A 79 -12.01 -12.38 -3.96
N HIS A 80 -11.44 -11.48 -3.18
CA HIS A 80 -10.02 -11.15 -3.22
C HIS A 80 -9.34 -11.72 -1.98
N ARG A 81 -8.39 -12.64 -2.19
CA ARG A 81 -7.63 -13.29 -1.12
C ARG A 81 -7.01 -12.27 -0.16
N TYR A 82 -6.43 -11.20 -0.68
CA TYR A 82 -5.80 -10.16 0.15
C TYR A 82 -6.77 -9.36 1.03
N LEU A 83 -8.09 -9.50 0.88
CA LEU A 83 -9.08 -8.80 1.69
C LEU A 83 -9.91 -9.72 2.60
N ASN A 84 -9.96 -11.03 2.31
CA ASN A 84 -10.88 -11.95 2.97
C ASN A 84 -10.23 -12.87 4.02
N GLN A 85 -8.93 -12.75 4.26
CA GLN A 85 -8.17 -13.62 5.18
C GLN A 85 -8.51 -13.42 6.67
N SER A 86 -8.86 -12.19 7.08
CA SER A 86 -9.07 -11.85 8.49
C SER A 86 -10.48 -12.11 9.02
N GLY A 87 -11.43 -12.37 8.12
CA GLY A 87 -12.87 -12.39 8.43
C GLY A 87 -13.50 -11.00 8.63
N CYS A 88 -12.75 -9.90 8.47
CA CYS A 88 -13.26 -8.54 8.66
C CYS A 88 -13.29 -7.76 7.33
N LEU A 89 -14.46 -7.68 6.69
CA LEU A 89 -14.66 -6.91 5.46
C LEU A 89 -15.32 -5.54 5.68
N LYS A 90 -15.99 -5.36 6.82
CA LYS A 90 -16.72 -4.14 7.17
C LYS A 90 -16.23 -3.62 8.51
N ILE A 91 -16.38 -2.32 8.71
CA ILE A 91 -16.18 -1.65 9.98
C ILE A 91 -17.54 -1.09 10.38
N ASP A 92 -17.94 -1.28 11.63
CA ASP A 92 -19.23 -0.80 12.10
C ASP A 92 -19.30 0.73 11.95
N ASN A 93 -20.44 1.22 11.47
CA ASN A 93 -20.70 2.64 11.23
C ASN A 93 -19.76 3.33 10.20
N VAL A 94 -19.06 2.57 9.36
CA VAL A 94 -18.26 3.13 8.26
C VAL A 94 -18.88 2.81 6.91
N ASP A 95 -19.22 3.86 6.15
CA ASP A 95 -19.65 3.75 4.76
C ASP A 95 -18.42 3.83 3.82
N ASP A 96 -17.87 2.68 3.44
CA ASP A 96 -16.73 2.60 2.50
C ASP A 96 -17.07 3.24 1.13
N ALA A 97 -18.31 3.20 0.66
CA ALA A 97 -18.71 3.80 -0.62
C ALA A 97 -18.74 5.33 -0.54
N GLY A 98 -19.32 5.88 0.53
CA GLY A 98 -19.28 7.31 0.81
C GLY A 98 -17.85 7.83 1.00
N ARG A 99 -17.00 7.05 1.68
CA ARG A 99 -15.56 7.39 1.85
C ARG A 99 -14.80 7.36 0.52
N PHE A 100 -15.12 6.44 -0.39
CA PHE A 100 -14.57 6.45 -1.74
C PHE A 100 -14.92 7.72 -2.50
N LYS A 101 -16.18 8.17 -2.44
CA LYS A 101 -16.61 9.42 -3.07
C LYS A 101 -15.89 10.64 -2.47
N ALA A 102 -15.74 10.67 -1.15
CA ALA A 102 -14.97 11.74 -0.49
C ALA A 102 -13.50 11.74 -0.92
N MET A 103 -12.89 10.55 -1.09
CA MET A 103 -11.52 10.42 -1.60
C MET A 103 -11.39 10.92 -3.04
N LEU A 104 -12.33 10.61 -3.94
CA LEU A 104 -12.34 11.15 -5.31
C LEU A 104 -12.37 12.68 -5.33
N ASN A 105 -13.27 13.28 -4.56
CA ASN A 105 -13.34 14.74 -4.44
C ASN A 105 -12.02 15.34 -3.92
N ALA A 106 -11.36 14.68 -2.96
CA ALA A 106 -10.07 15.14 -2.46
C ALA A 106 -8.97 15.04 -3.53
N MET A 107 -8.96 13.98 -4.34
CA MET A 107 -8.03 13.85 -5.47
C MET A 107 -8.25 14.93 -6.52
N ASP A 108 -9.49 15.28 -6.82
CA ASP A 108 -9.83 16.35 -7.76
C ASP A 108 -9.32 17.72 -7.27
N ILE A 109 -9.49 18.03 -5.98
CA ILE A 109 -8.96 19.25 -5.36
C ILE A 109 -7.43 19.31 -5.47
N MET A 110 -6.77 18.17 -5.29
CA MET A 110 -5.32 18.02 -5.42
C MET A 110 -4.83 17.99 -6.88
N ARG A 111 -5.70 18.31 -7.84
CA ARG A 111 -5.41 18.34 -9.28
C ARG A 111 -4.84 17.02 -9.81
N SER A 112 -5.21 15.90 -9.19
CA SER A 112 -4.98 14.57 -9.75
C SER A 112 -5.99 14.37 -10.88
N GLY A 113 -5.51 14.39 -12.11
CA GLY A 113 -6.37 14.22 -13.28
C GLY A 113 -7.05 12.85 -13.31
N LYS A 114 -8.08 12.71 -14.14
CA LYS A 114 -8.82 11.45 -14.27
C LYS A 114 -7.91 10.26 -14.62
N GLU A 115 -6.93 10.47 -15.48
CA GLU A 115 -5.94 9.45 -15.86
C GLU A 115 -5.05 8.99 -14.69
N ASP A 116 -4.67 9.92 -13.80
CA ASP A 116 -3.90 9.63 -12.59
C ASP A 116 -4.72 8.75 -11.63
N GLN A 117 -6.01 9.09 -11.46
CA GLN A 117 -6.94 8.31 -10.62
C GLN A 117 -7.16 6.91 -11.19
N ASP A 118 -7.44 6.82 -12.50
CA ASP A 118 -7.69 5.54 -13.17
C ASP A 118 -6.45 4.64 -13.12
N SER A 119 -5.25 5.22 -13.26
CA SER A 119 -3.99 4.49 -13.09
C SER A 119 -3.80 3.99 -11.66
N ALA A 120 -4.08 4.81 -10.65
CA ALA A 120 -4.01 4.41 -9.25
C ALA A 120 -4.99 3.26 -8.94
N PHE A 121 -6.23 3.33 -9.45
CA PHE A 121 -7.24 2.28 -9.25
C PHE A 121 -6.90 1.00 -10.01
N ALA A 122 -6.31 1.10 -11.20
CA ALA A 122 -5.79 -0.05 -11.94
C ALA A 122 -4.68 -0.77 -11.16
N MET A 123 -3.77 -0.03 -10.50
CA MET A 123 -2.73 -0.63 -9.65
C MET A 123 -3.32 -1.32 -8.40
N LEU A 124 -4.32 -0.72 -7.75
CA LEU A 124 -5.03 -1.37 -6.64
C LEU A 124 -5.71 -2.67 -7.10
N ALA A 125 -6.40 -2.66 -8.24
CA ALA A 125 -7.03 -3.86 -8.79
C ALA A 125 -5.99 -4.92 -9.19
N ALA A 126 -4.85 -4.52 -9.76
CA ALA A 126 -3.76 -5.43 -10.11
C ALA A 126 -3.22 -6.16 -8.86
N ILE A 127 -3.05 -5.44 -7.75
CA ILE A 127 -2.63 -6.04 -6.46
C ILE A 127 -3.65 -7.09 -5.98
N LEU A 128 -4.95 -6.79 -6.07
CA LEU A 128 -6.00 -7.72 -5.66
C LEU A 128 -6.00 -8.98 -6.54
N TRP A 129 -5.81 -8.81 -7.86
CA TRP A 129 -5.69 -9.92 -8.80
C TRP A 129 -4.44 -10.75 -8.60
N LEU A 130 -3.29 -10.13 -8.32
CA LEU A 130 -2.06 -10.84 -7.94
C LEU A 130 -2.33 -11.76 -6.75
N GLY A 131 -3.03 -11.29 -5.71
CA GLY A 131 -3.35 -12.11 -4.54
C GLY A 131 -4.21 -13.34 -4.84
N ASN A 132 -4.94 -13.35 -5.96
CA ASN A 132 -5.75 -14.48 -6.41
C ASN A 132 -4.99 -15.48 -7.30
N ILE A 133 -3.75 -15.18 -7.69
CA ILE A 133 -2.91 -16.13 -8.44
C ILE A 133 -2.57 -17.32 -7.54
N THR A 134 -2.85 -18.52 -8.06
CA THR A 134 -2.58 -19.81 -7.43
C THR A 134 -1.46 -20.55 -8.18
N PHE A 135 -0.91 -21.56 -7.52
CA PHE A 135 0.21 -22.34 -8.03
C PHE A 135 -0.06 -23.83 -7.88
N THR A 136 0.42 -24.62 -8.83
CA THR A 136 0.38 -26.08 -8.79
C THR A 136 1.80 -26.63 -8.68
N ILE A 137 1.99 -27.62 -7.80
CA ILE A 137 3.25 -28.37 -7.69
C ILE A 137 3.28 -29.41 -8.80
N PHE A 138 4.36 -29.45 -9.58
CA PHE A 138 4.47 -30.37 -10.73
C PHE A 138 5.62 -31.39 -10.63
N ASP A 139 6.45 -31.32 -9.60
CA ASP A 139 7.53 -32.29 -9.37
C ASP A 139 7.75 -32.61 -7.88
N ASN A 140 8.62 -33.60 -7.62
CA ASN A 140 8.95 -34.06 -6.27
C ASN A 140 9.83 -33.07 -5.49
N GLU A 141 10.37 -32.04 -6.14
CA GLU A 141 11.18 -30.98 -5.53
C GLU A 141 10.31 -29.81 -5.05
N ASN A 142 8.98 -29.96 -5.10
CA ASN A 142 7.98 -28.95 -4.76
C ASN A 142 8.04 -27.70 -5.63
N HIS A 143 8.56 -27.78 -6.86
CA HIS A 143 8.55 -26.64 -7.77
C HIS A 143 7.12 -26.29 -8.18
N ALA A 144 6.86 -24.98 -8.27
CA ALA A 144 5.55 -24.43 -8.59
C ALA A 144 5.49 -23.91 -10.02
N SER A 145 4.36 -24.19 -10.67
CA SER A 145 3.92 -23.50 -11.87
C SER A 145 2.73 -22.61 -11.51
N VAL A 146 2.64 -21.44 -12.15
CA VAL A 146 1.45 -20.60 -12.03
C VAL A 146 0.27 -21.28 -12.69
N ASP A 147 -0.89 -21.28 -12.03
CA ASP A 147 -2.13 -21.74 -12.63
C ASP A 147 -2.61 -20.73 -13.68
N ASP A 148 -2.79 -21.20 -14.91
CA ASP A 148 -3.35 -20.38 -15.97
C ASP A 148 -4.85 -20.18 -15.75
N ASN A 149 -5.22 -19.03 -15.20
CA ASN A 149 -6.59 -18.63 -14.91
C ASN A 149 -6.80 -17.12 -15.06
N GLU A 150 -8.04 -16.68 -14.85
CA GLU A 150 -8.42 -15.27 -14.97
C GLU A 150 -7.59 -14.32 -14.09
N ALA A 151 -7.05 -14.79 -12.95
CA ALA A 151 -6.29 -13.93 -12.05
C ALA A 151 -4.99 -13.46 -12.67
N VAL A 152 -4.27 -14.36 -13.35
CA VAL A 152 -3.04 -13.98 -14.07
C VAL A 152 -3.35 -13.17 -15.33
N ASP A 153 -4.46 -13.45 -16.03
CA ASP A 153 -4.91 -12.67 -17.18
C ASP A 153 -5.16 -11.20 -16.81
N TYR A 154 -5.96 -10.98 -15.76
CA TYR A 154 -6.32 -9.63 -15.33
C TYR A 154 -5.15 -8.91 -14.65
N ALA A 155 -4.33 -9.60 -13.86
CA ALA A 155 -3.11 -9.02 -13.30
C ALA A 155 -2.17 -8.53 -14.41
N ALA A 156 -1.86 -9.37 -15.41
CA ALA A 156 -1.00 -9.01 -16.53
C ALA A 156 -1.57 -7.84 -17.36
N LYS A 157 -2.88 -7.87 -17.64
CA LYS A 157 -3.57 -6.80 -18.36
C LYS A 157 -3.47 -5.45 -17.65
N LEU A 158 -3.70 -5.42 -16.34
CA LEU A 158 -3.66 -4.18 -15.55
C LEU A 158 -2.22 -3.67 -15.35
N LEU A 159 -1.26 -4.58 -15.20
CA LEU A 159 0.17 -4.27 -15.16
C LEU A 159 0.76 -3.92 -16.54
N LYS A 160 -0.01 -4.11 -17.61
CA LYS A 160 0.38 -3.89 -19.01
C LYS A 160 1.65 -4.68 -19.38
N CYS A 161 1.73 -5.93 -18.94
CA CYS A 161 2.82 -6.83 -19.26
C CYS A 161 2.31 -8.11 -19.95
N SER A 162 3.23 -8.91 -20.51
CA SER A 162 2.90 -10.23 -21.04
C SER A 162 2.54 -11.17 -19.90
N LYS A 163 1.46 -11.93 -20.09
CA LYS A 163 1.01 -12.98 -19.18
C LYS A 163 2.11 -14.03 -18.98
N GLU A 164 2.73 -14.46 -20.08
CA GLU A 164 3.77 -15.47 -20.09
C GLU A 164 4.98 -15.01 -19.27
N HIS A 165 5.42 -13.76 -19.48
CA HIS A 165 6.50 -13.18 -18.69
C HIS A 165 6.13 -13.03 -17.21
N LEU A 166 4.89 -12.66 -16.88
CA LEU A 166 4.43 -12.59 -15.48
C LEU A 166 4.44 -13.98 -14.83
N MET A 167 3.94 -15.01 -15.51
CA MET A 167 3.95 -16.39 -15.02
C MET A 167 5.38 -16.90 -14.80
N GLN A 168 6.28 -16.61 -15.74
CA GLN A 168 7.69 -16.96 -15.62
C GLN A 168 8.33 -16.24 -14.43
N ALA A 169 8.14 -14.93 -14.30
CA ALA A 169 8.72 -14.13 -13.21
C ALA A 169 8.23 -14.57 -11.81
N LEU A 170 7.02 -15.09 -11.70
CA LEU A 170 6.46 -15.60 -10.44
C LEU A 170 6.92 -17.02 -10.09
N SER A 171 7.37 -17.80 -11.07
CA SER A 171 7.71 -19.22 -10.93
C SER A 171 9.21 -19.53 -11.07
N THR A 172 10.00 -18.56 -11.50
CA THR A 172 11.44 -18.73 -11.75
C THR A 172 12.24 -17.54 -11.22
N ARG A 173 13.55 -17.76 -11.05
CA ARG A 173 14.53 -16.73 -10.71
C ARG A 173 15.74 -16.88 -11.61
N ASP A 174 16.09 -15.81 -12.31
CA ASP A 174 17.33 -15.72 -13.05
C ASP A 174 18.49 -15.43 -12.11
N ILE A 175 19.55 -16.23 -12.23
CA ILE A 175 20.80 -16.05 -11.49
C ILE A 175 21.87 -15.72 -12.51
N GLU A 176 22.27 -14.44 -12.55
CA GLU A 176 23.40 -13.98 -13.35
C GLU A 176 24.71 -14.44 -12.72
N GLN A 177 25.33 -15.45 -13.32
CA GLN A 177 26.71 -15.88 -13.09
C GLN A 177 27.43 -15.93 -14.45
N THR A 178 28.60 -16.59 -14.53
CA THR A 178 29.31 -16.84 -15.79
C THR A 178 28.44 -17.50 -16.88
N ARG A 179 27.36 -18.18 -16.48
CA ARG A 179 26.25 -18.61 -17.34
C ARG A 179 24.93 -18.21 -16.68
N ASN A 180 23.94 -17.75 -17.47
CA ASN A 180 22.60 -17.49 -16.97
C ASN A 180 21.92 -18.81 -16.61
N ILE A 181 21.58 -18.97 -15.33
CA ILE A 181 20.86 -20.14 -14.81
C ILE A 181 19.45 -19.69 -14.44
N VAL A 182 18.44 -20.32 -15.05
CA VAL A 182 17.04 -20.14 -14.67
C VAL A 182 16.71 -21.18 -13.60
N GLN A 183 16.53 -20.72 -12.36
CA GLN A 183 16.14 -21.59 -11.25
C GLN A 183 14.61 -21.59 -11.10
N LYS A 184 14.00 -22.77 -11.01
CA LYS A 184 12.59 -22.92 -10.68
C LYS A 184 12.36 -22.63 -9.18
N LEU A 185 11.26 -21.96 -8.86
CA LEU A 185 10.88 -21.65 -7.49
C LEU A 185 10.02 -22.77 -6.91
N THR A 186 10.23 -23.07 -5.63
CA THR A 186 9.29 -23.89 -4.86
C THR A 186 7.97 -23.17 -4.67
N TYR A 187 6.91 -23.89 -4.30
CA TYR A 187 5.60 -23.29 -4.00
C TYR A 187 5.69 -22.11 -3.01
N SER A 188 6.42 -22.28 -1.91
CA SER A 188 6.58 -21.21 -0.91
C SER A 188 7.28 -19.99 -1.51
N GLN A 189 8.37 -20.21 -2.25
CA GLN A 189 9.13 -19.11 -2.88
C GLN A 189 8.31 -18.37 -3.95
N ALA A 190 7.49 -19.08 -4.71
CA ALA A 190 6.62 -18.49 -5.72
C ALA A 190 5.51 -17.63 -5.08
N ALA A 191 4.91 -18.12 -3.97
CA ALA A 191 3.95 -17.36 -3.19
C ALA A 191 4.59 -16.11 -2.54
N ASP A 192 5.80 -16.25 -1.99
CA ASP A 192 6.56 -15.12 -1.43
C ASP A 192 6.92 -14.10 -2.51
N SER A 193 7.30 -14.55 -3.71
CA SER A 193 7.59 -13.70 -4.86
C SER A 193 6.37 -12.88 -5.29
N ARG A 194 5.21 -13.53 -5.43
CA ARG A 194 3.91 -12.87 -5.72
C ARG A 194 3.58 -11.81 -4.67
N ASP A 195 3.71 -12.17 -3.39
CA ASP A 195 3.39 -11.26 -2.28
C ASP A 195 4.40 -10.10 -2.19
N ALA A 196 5.68 -10.35 -2.49
CA ALA A 196 6.70 -9.31 -2.57
C ALA A 196 6.42 -8.32 -3.72
N LEU A 197 6.00 -8.80 -4.88
CA LEU A 197 5.60 -7.96 -6.01
C LEU A 197 4.39 -7.08 -5.64
N ALA A 198 3.36 -7.65 -5.02
CA ALA A 198 2.18 -6.91 -4.56
C ALA A 198 2.56 -5.80 -3.56
N LYS A 199 3.43 -6.11 -2.59
CA LYS A 199 3.96 -5.13 -1.62
C LYS A 199 4.74 -4.01 -2.31
N ALA A 200 5.56 -4.35 -3.31
CA ALA A 200 6.37 -3.38 -4.05
C ALA A 200 5.50 -2.42 -4.87
N ILE A 201 4.48 -2.94 -5.57
CA ILE A 201 3.52 -2.12 -6.33
C ILE A 201 2.78 -1.16 -5.40
N TYR A 202 2.29 -1.64 -4.25
CA TYR A 202 1.58 -0.78 -3.30
C TYR A 202 2.48 0.31 -2.72
N ALA A 203 3.71 -0.04 -2.35
CA ALA A 203 4.70 0.93 -1.86
C ALA A 203 5.00 2.00 -2.92
N GLY A 204 5.25 1.60 -4.16
CA GLY A 204 5.49 2.55 -5.26
C GLY A 204 4.27 3.44 -5.56
N LEU A 205 3.06 2.88 -5.48
CA LEU A 205 1.82 3.66 -5.61
C LEU A 205 1.68 4.69 -4.48
N PHE A 206 1.98 4.29 -3.23
CA PHE A 206 1.93 5.17 -2.08
C PHE A 206 2.93 6.31 -2.19
N ASP A 207 4.19 6.00 -2.51
CA ASP A 207 5.25 7.00 -2.71
C ASP A 207 4.88 7.97 -3.84
N TRP A 208 4.37 7.45 -4.96
CA TRP A 208 3.90 8.27 -6.07
C TRP A 208 2.75 9.20 -5.66
N LEU A 209 1.79 8.74 -4.85
CA LEU A 209 0.70 9.59 -4.35
C LEU A 209 1.22 10.72 -3.47
N VAL A 210 2.17 10.42 -2.57
CA VAL A 210 2.81 11.44 -1.72
C VAL A 210 3.55 12.46 -2.57
N ASP A 211 4.27 12.03 -3.61
CA ASP A 211 4.94 12.93 -4.55
C ASP A 211 3.94 13.82 -5.31
N ARG A 212 2.78 13.29 -5.72
CA ARG A 212 1.73 14.10 -6.37
C ARG A 212 1.12 15.13 -5.42
N ILE A 213 0.91 14.75 -4.15
CA ILE A 213 0.45 15.68 -3.11
C ILE A 213 1.49 16.79 -2.90
N ASN A 214 2.76 16.44 -2.74
CA ASN A 214 3.84 17.41 -2.54
C ASN A 214 3.98 18.38 -3.72
N LYS A 215 3.91 17.90 -4.96
CA LYS A 215 3.94 18.76 -6.16
C LYS A 215 2.83 19.82 -6.15
N SER A 216 1.68 19.52 -5.56
CA SER A 216 0.57 20.47 -5.43
C SER A 216 0.74 21.44 -4.26
N LEU A 217 1.49 21.07 -3.22
CA LEU A 217 1.70 21.86 -2.00
C LEU A 217 2.97 22.74 -2.03
N GLU A 218 4.00 22.38 -2.81
CA GLU A 218 5.31 23.04 -2.80
C GLU A 218 5.36 24.41 -3.54
N VAL A 219 4.25 24.88 -4.09
CA VAL A 219 4.18 26.07 -4.99
C VAL A 219 4.80 27.34 -4.38
N GLY A 220 4.71 27.53 -3.04
CA GLY A 220 5.24 28.71 -2.37
C GLY A 220 6.49 28.48 -1.53
N LYS A 221 7.16 27.32 -1.60
CA LYS A 221 8.37 27.03 -0.81
C LYS A 221 9.48 28.08 -1.00
N ARG A 222 9.60 28.65 -2.21
CA ARG A 222 10.58 29.71 -2.52
C ARG A 222 10.35 31.03 -1.77
N TYR A 223 9.16 31.23 -1.21
CA TYR A 223 8.79 32.40 -0.41
C TYR A 223 8.81 32.10 1.10
N ALA A 224 9.24 30.89 1.48
CA ALA A 224 9.26 30.47 2.87
C ALA A 224 10.43 31.12 3.61
N SER A 225 10.13 31.79 4.72
CA SER A 225 11.13 32.27 5.67
C SER A 225 11.11 31.52 7.00
N ARG A 226 9.98 30.90 7.34
CA ARG A 226 9.79 30.10 8.55
C ARG A 226 9.00 28.83 8.23
N SER A 227 9.14 27.82 9.10
CA SER A 227 8.38 26.58 9.01
C SER A 227 7.92 26.09 10.37
N ILE A 228 6.78 25.41 10.40
CA ILE A 228 6.33 24.59 11.53
C ILE A 228 6.26 23.15 11.03
N THR A 229 6.94 22.25 11.73
CA THR A 229 6.96 20.84 11.38
C THR A 229 6.09 20.06 12.36
N ILE A 230 5.13 19.31 11.82
CA ILE A 230 4.21 18.48 12.59
C ILE A 230 4.63 17.02 12.38
N LEU A 231 5.01 16.35 13.46
CA LEU A 231 5.29 14.92 13.47
C LEU A 231 4.08 14.16 13.98
N ASP A 232 3.62 13.17 13.21
CA ASP A 232 2.59 12.22 13.62
C ASP A 232 3.02 10.83 13.15
N ILE A 233 3.35 9.95 14.09
CA ILE A 233 3.82 8.59 13.81
C ILE A 233 2.91 7.56 14.47
N TYR A 234 3.03 6.31 14.02
CA TYR A 234 2.46 5.18 14.70
C TYR A 234 2.85 5.17 16.19
N GLY A 235 1.88 4.91 17.06
CA GLY A 235 2.14 4.75 18.49
C GLY A 235 2.84 3.43 18.78
N PHE A 236 3.27 3.25 20.03
CA PHE A 236 3.84 2.00 20.50
C PHE A 236 2.84 0.84 20.39
N GLU A 237 3.26 -0.29 19.83
CA GLU A 237 2.42 -1.46 19.59
C GLU A 237 3.05 -2.73 20.18
N SER A 238 2.21 -3.59 20.76
CA SER A 238 2.63 -4.90 21.25
C SER A 238 1.47 -5.89 21.09
N PHE A 239 1.70 -6.91 20.29
CA PHE A 239 0.74 -7.98 19.99
C PHE A 239 1.28 -9.32 20.48
N GLU A 240 0.45 -10.37 20.39
CA GLU A 240 0.88 -11.75 20.70
C GLU A 240 2.04 -12.21 19.79
N LYS A 241 2.01 -11.78 18.52
CA LYS A 241 3.10 -11.98 17.56
C LYS A 241 3.53 -10.63 17.00
N ASN A 242 4.78 -10.24 17.26
CA ASN A 242 5.39 -9.03 16.75
C ASN A 242 6.38 -9.40 15.64
N SER A 243 6.33 -8.70 14.51
CA SER A 243 7.26 -8.85 13.41
C SER A 243 8.30 -7.72 13.40
N PHE A 244 9.14 -7.69 12.35
CA PHE A 244 10.12 -6.64 12.14
C PHE A 244 9.48 -5.24 12.13
N GLU A 245 8.27 -5.12 11.60
CA GLU A 245 7.53 -3.86 11.56
C GLU A 245 7.25 -3.30 12.97
N GLN A 246 6.79 -4.12 13.93
CA GLN A 246 6.58 -3.65 15.31
C GLN A 246 7.89 -3.26 16.00
N LEU A 247 9.00 -3.96 15.72
CA LEU A 247 10.32 -3.56 16.22
C LEU A 247 10.70 -2.17 15.73
N CYS A 248 10.57 -1.89 14.42
CA CYS A 248 10.86 -0.56 13.86
C CYS A 248 9.92 0.53 14.41
N ILE A 249 8.64 0.21 14.58
CA ILE A 249 7.63 1.12 15.16
C ILE A 249 8.03 1.51 16.58
N ASN A 250 8.32 0.52 17.43
CA ASN A 250 8.65 0.75 18.83
C ASN A 250 10.02 1.42 18.97
N TYR A 251 11.01 1.04 18.16
CA TYR A 251 12.32 1.71 18.14
C TYR A 251 12.19 3.21 17.81
N ALA A 252 11.38 3.57 16.81
CA ALA A 252 11.15 4.98 16.50
C ALA A 252 10.49 5.74 17.67
N ASN A 253 9.59 5.10 18.43
CA ASN A 253 9.00 5.69 19.62
C ASN A 253 10.04 5.90 20.74
N GLU A 254 10.96 4.95 20.95
CA GLU A 254 12.05 5.11 21.93
C GLU A 254 12.99 6.27 21.57
N GLU A 255 13.35 6.42 20.29
CA GLU A 255 14.17 7.56 19.82
C GLU A 255 13.46 8.91 20.04
N LEU A 256 12.16 8.98 19.80
CA LEU A 256 11.38 10.20 20.08
C LEU A 256 11.28 10.50 21.59
N GLN A 257 11.11 9.47 22.42
CA GLN A 257 11.11 9.63 23.86
C GLN A 257 12.48 10.10 24.37
N GLN A 258 13.57 9.57 23.79
CA GLN A 258 14.93 10.03 24.08
C GLN A 258 15.12 11.50 23.67
N PHE A 259 14.68 11.87 22.46
CA PHE A 259 14.72 13.24 21.97
C PHE A 259 13.96 14.20 22.92
N PHE A 260 12.75 13.82 23.33
CA PHE A 260 11.95 14.60 24.29
C PHE A 260 12.67 14.77 25.62
N ASN A 261 13.17 13.67 26.18
CA ASN A 261 13.86 13.69 27.47
C ASN A 261 15.11 14.58 27.42
N HIS A 262 15.87 14.54 26.32
CA HIS A 262 17.04 15.38 26.14
C HIS A 262 16.66 16.87 26.11
N HIS A 263 15.64 17.27 25.34
CA HIS A 263 15.28 18.69 25.21
C HIS A 263 14.58 19.27 26.44
N MET A 264 13.90 18.44 27.24
CA MET A 264 13.16 18.89 28.41
C MET A 264 13.96 18.86 29.70
N PHE A 265 14.95 17.97 29.82
CA PHE A 265 15.61 17.68 31.09
C PHE A 265 17.14 17.79 31.08
N VAL A 266 17.78 17.92 29.92
CA VAL A 266 19.25 18.07 29.77
C VAL A 266 19.55 19.47 29.24
#